data_AF-A0A9E4ZAJ0-F1
#
_entry.id   AF-A0A9E4ZAJ0-F1
#
_cell.length_a   1.000
_cell.length_b   1.000
_cell.length_c   1.000
_cell.angle_alpha   90.00
_cell.angle_beta   90.00
_cell.angle_gamma   90.00
#
_symmetry.space_group_name_H-M   'P 1'
#
loop_
_entity.id
_entity.type
_entity.pdbx_description
1 polymer ?
#
loop_
_entity_poly.entity_id
_entity_poly.type
_entity_poly.pdbx_seq_one_letter_code
_entity_poly.pdbx_strand_id
1 'polypeptide(L)'
;NAAWNAGASHPWLEEIMPKISAAVDPNDLVRLESELGQWLFDNALTYIGLYSVGAVWPVGPKIEEWKADVKFTDLRNINGYEYIKPR
;
A
#
# COMPACT_ATOMS: atom_id res chain seq x y z
N ASN A 1 1.25 0.66 3.73
CA ASN A 1 -0.04 0.44 4.44
C ASN A 1 -0.70 -0.86 4.02
N ALA A 2 -0.07 -1.98 4.34
CA ALA A 2 -0.69 -3.31 4.32
C ALA A 2 -1.08 -3.65 5.75
N ALA A 3 -2.15 -3.03 6.27
CA ALA A 3 -2.46 -3.12 7.70
C ALA A 3 -3.95 -3.03 8.02
N TRP A 4 -4.84 -3.37 7.07
CA TRP A 4 -6.26 -3.46 7.39
C TRP A 4 -6.95 -4.56 6.57
N ASN A 5 -7.28 -5.65 7.26
CA ASN A 5 -8.05 -6.78 6.74
C ASN A 5 -9.48 -6.70 7.28
N ALA A 6 -10.41 -6.21 6.47
CA ALA A 6 -11.83 -6.18 6.83
C ALA A 6 -12.31 -7.56 7.27
N GLY A 7 -12.70 -7.71 8.53
CA GLY A 7 -13.39 -8.91 9.01
C GLY A 7 -12.52 -10.13 9.28
N ALA A 8 -11.18 -10.03 9.22
CA ALA A 8 -10.29 -11.10 9.68
C ALA A 8 -9.87 -10.84 11.13
N SER A 9 -10.29 -11.73 12.04
CA SER A 9 -9.87 -11.71 13.45
C SER A 9 -9.09 -12.99 13.75
N HIS A 10 -7.90 -12.84 14.32
CA HIS A 10 -7.05 -13.97 14.73
C HIS A 10 -6.19 -13.55 15.92
N PRO A 11 -6.01 -14.38 16.98
CA PRO A 11 -5.25 -14.00 18.17
C PRO A 11 -3.84 -13.47 17.87
N TRP A 12 -3.16 -14.07 16.89
CA TRP A 12 -1.85 -13.59 16.44
C TRP A 12 -1.89 -12.20 15.78
N LEU A 13 -2.94 -11.91 15.00
CA LEU A 13 -3.11 -10.59 14.38
C LEU A 13 -3.37 -9.52 15.45
N GLU A 14 -4.20 -9.84 16.46
CA GLU A 14 -4.46 -8.93 17.59
C GLU A 14 -3.19 -8.60 18.39
N GLU A 15 -2.18 -9.48 18.38
CA GLU A 15 -0.90 -9.24 19.03
C GLU A 15 0.09 -8.43 18.17
N ILE A 16 0.21 -8.73 16.87
CA ILE A 16 1.22 -8.10 16.00
C ILE A 16 0.80 -6.71 15.53
N MET A 17 -0.49 -6.49 15.27
CA MET A 17 -1.01 -5.25 14.67
C MET A 17 -0.77 -4.00 15.55
N PRO A 18 -0.94 -4.05 16.88
CA PRO A 18 -0.58 -2.93 17.74
C PRO A 18 0.93 -2.64 17.74
N LYS A 19 1.78 -3.68 17.65
CA LYS A 19 3.24 -3.53 17.61
C LYS A 19 3.70 -2.81 16.34
N ILE A 20 3.15 -3.20 15.19
CA ILE A 20 3.40 -2.52 13.90
C ILE A 20 2.96 -1.06 13.99
N SER A 21 1.75 -0.81 14.53
CA SER A 21 1.18 0.54 14.63
C SER A 21 1.96 1.46 15.58
N ALA A 22 2.67 0.89 16.55
CA ALA A 22 3.48 1.61 17.53
C ALA A 22 4.97 1.73 17.13
N ALA A 23 5.42 1.07 16.06
CA ALA A 23 6.82 1.06 15.65
C ALA A 23 7.23 2.44 15.08
N VAL A 24 8.30 3.02 15.64
CA VAL A 24 8.84 4.33 15.22
C VAL A 24 10.18 4.17 14.49
N ASP A 25 10.98 3.15 14.82
CA ASP A 25 12.20 2.82 14.09
C ASP A 25 11.83 2.20 12.72
N PRO A 26 12.28 2.78 11.60
CA PRO A 26 12.03 2.24 10.27
C PRO A 26 12.48 0.78 10.08
N ASN A 27 13.60 0.37 10.71
CA ASN A 27 14.11 -0.99 10.58
C ASN A 27 13.19 -1.99 11.29
N ASP A 28 12.71 -1.64 12.47
CA ASP A 28 11.76 -2.46 13.20
C ASP A 28 10.40 -2.52 12.50
N LEU A 29 9.94 -1.41 11.93
CA LEU A 29 8.71 -1.38 11.15
C LEU A 29 8.81 -2.33 9.95
N VAL A 30 9.88 -2.26 9.16
CA VAL A 30 10.09 -3.16 8.02
C VAL A 30 10.15 -4.62 8.44
N ARG A 31 10.83 -4.91 9.55
CA ARG A 31 10.91 -6.27 10.11
C ARG A 31 9.53 -6.80 10.49
N LEU A 32 8.72 -6.01 11.22
CA LEU A 32 7.39 -6.41 11.66
C LEU A 32 6.39 -6.53 10.48
N GLU A 33 6.44 -5.63 9.50
CA GLU A 33 5.63 -5.73 8.29
C GLU A 33 5.98 -6.98 7.46
N SER A 34 7.27 -7.36 7.43
CA SER A 34 7.72 -8.59 6.77
C SER A 34 7.22 -9.84 7.48
N GLU A 35 7.23 -9.84 8.82
CA GLU A 35 6.69 -10.92 9.65
C GLU A 35 5.18 -11.10 9.42
N LEU A 36 4.43 -9.98 9.39
CA LEU A 36 3.01 -9.99 9.02
C LEU A 36 2.80 -10.55 7.61
N GLY A 37 3.57 -10.09 6.62
CA GLY A 37 3.46 -10.55 5.24
C GLY A 37 3.69 -12.06 5.10
N GLN A 38 4.73 -12.59 5.75
CA GLN A 38 5.03 -14.01 5.75
C GLN A 38 3.90 -14.82 6.39
N TRP A 39 3.41 -14.39 7.56
CA TRP A 39 2.33 -15.09 8.25
C TRP A 39 1.02 -15.10 7.45
N LEU A 40 0.66 -13.98 6.80
CA LEU A 40 -0.52 -13.91 5.93
C LEU A 40 -0.41 -14.88 4.76
N PHE A 41 0.77 -14.99 4.16
CA PHE A 41 1.03 -15.92 3.06
C PHE A 41 0.91 -17.38 3.52
N ASP A 42 1.58 -17.75 4.61
CA ASP A 42 1.60 -19.12 5.13
C ASP A 42 0.21 -19.60 5.58
N ASN A 43 -0.64 -18.68 6.04
CA ASN A 43 -2.01 -18.99 6.45
C ASN A 43 -3.05 -18.77 5.33
N ALA A 44 -2.59 -18.50 4.10
CA ALA A 44 -3.44 -18.20 2.95
C ALA A 44 -4.54 -17.17 3.26
N LEU A 45 -4.20 -16.13 4.02
CA LEU A 45 -5.15 -15.20 4.60
C LEU A 45 -5.00 -13.82 3.97
N THR A 46 -5.96 -13.44 3.10
CA THR A 46 -6.04 -12.11 2.43
C THR A 46 -4.77 -11.69 1.67
N TYR A 47 -4.89 -10.81 0.68
CA TYR A 47 -3.73 -10.17 0.02
C TYR A 47 -2.56 -11.09 -0.40
N ILE A 48 -2.80 -12.37 -0.73
CA ILE A 48 -1.79 -13.36 -1.20
C ILE A 48 -1.11 -12.91 -2.53
N GLY A 49 -1.49 -11.76 -3.08
CA GLY A 49 -0.80 -11.15 -4.21
C GLY A 49 -1.06 -11.85 -5.53
N LEU A 50 -2.30 -12.27 -5.79
CA LEU A 50 -2.66 -12.96 -7.04
C LEU A 50 -2.48 -12.07 -8.29
N TYR A 51 -2.65 -10.76 -8.13
CA TYR A 51 -2.48 -9.78 -9.20
C TYR A 51 -2.16 -8.41 -8.60
N SER A 52 -1.44 -7.59 -9.36
CA SER A 52 -1.24 -6.16 -9.08
C SER A 52 -2.12 -5.33 -9.98
N VAL A 53 -2.75 -4.29 -9.43
CA VAL A 53 -3.48 -3.29 -10.23
C VAL A 53 -2.57 -2.10 -10.43
N GLY A 54 -2.18 -1.83 -11.67
CA GLY A 54 -1.54 -0.57 -12.07
C GLY A 54 -2.59 0.41 -12.57
N ALA A 55 -2.56 1.66 -12.10
CA ALA A 55 -3.34 2.71 -12.75
C ALA A 55 -2.58 3.28 -13.95
N VAL A 56 -3.34 3.59 -14.99
CA VAL A 56 -2.84 4.18 -16.22
C VAL A 56 -3.51 5.53 -16.40
N TRP A 57 -2.71 6.59 -16.49
CA TRP A 57 -3.17 7.93 -16.82
C TRP A 57 -2.88 8.21 -18.30
N PRO A 58 -3.90 8.34 -19.17
CA PRO A 58 -3.72 8.63 -20.59
C PRO A 58 -3.34 10.10 -20.81
N VAL A 59 -2.06 10.43 -20.61
CA VAL A 59 -1.52 11.78 -20.81
C VAL A 59 -0.47 11.80 -21.91
N GLY A 60 -0.44 12.91 -22.67
CA GLY A 60 0.48 13.07 -23.79
C GLY A 60 1.93 13.33 -23.36
N PRO A 61 2.91 13.19 -24.27
CA PRO A 61 4.34 13.26 -23.93
C PRO A 61 4.87 14.68 -23.65
N LYS A 62 4.07 15.73 -23.86
CA LYS A 62 4.47 17.14 -23.73
C LYS A 62 4.03 17.74 -22.39
N ILE A 63 4.36 17.06 -21.30
CA ILE A 63 4.00 17.47 -19.94
C ILE A 63 5.24 17.49 -19.04
N GLU A 64 5.17 18.26 -17.97
CA GLU A 64 6.15 18.21 -16.88
C GLU A 64 6.04 16.90 -16.09
N GLU A 65 7.10 16.53 -15.35
CA GLU A 65 7.02 15.39 -14.42
C GLU A 65 6.07 15.73 -13.27
N TRP A 66 5.10 14.86 -13.01
CA TRP A 66 3.95 15.11 -12.14
C TRP A 66 3.62 13.92 -11.23
N LYS A 67 4.26 12.76 -11.42
CA LYS A 67 3.95 11.53 -10.68
C LYS A 67 4.34 11.60 -9.20
N ALA A 68 5.22 12.54 -8.83
CA ALA A 68 5.61 12.77 -7.43
C ALA A 68 4.41 13.16 -6.54
N ASP A 69 3.38 13.74 -7.14
CA ASP A 69 2.17 14.19 -6.43
C ASP A 69 1.07 13.11 -6.38
N VAL A 70 1.25 11.98 -7.08
CA VAL A 70 0.27 10.88 -7.13
C VAL A 70 0.52 9.88 -6.01
N LYS A 71 -0.53 9.55 -5.24
CA LYS A 71 -0.45 8.55 -4.17
C LYS A 71 -1.10 7.24 -4.61
N PHE A 72 -0.69 6.13 -3.98
CA PHE A 72 -1.32 4.82 -4.20
C PHE A 72 -2.83 4.82 -3.92
N THR A 73 -3.32 5.68 -3.03
CA THR A 73 -4.76 5.84 -2.77
C THR A 73 -5.52 6.44 -3.95
N ASP A 74 -4.83 7.11 -4.86
CA ASP A 74 -5.42 7.75 -6.04
C ASP A 74 -5.65 6.76 -7.19
N LEU A 75 -5.23 5.50 -7.07
CA LEU A 75 -5.53 4.46 -8.08
C LEU A 75 -7.04 4.24 -8.31
N ARG A 76 -7.89 4.67 -7.36
CA ARG A 76 -9.35 4.54 -7.42
C ARG A 76 -10.09 5.82 -7.79
N ASN A 77 -9.40 6.96 -7.80
CA ASN A 77 -10.00 8.27 -8.01
C ASN A 77 -9.29 8.97 -9.19
N ILE A 78 -10.00 9.84 -9.91
CA ILE A 78 -9.40 10.71 -10.94
C ILE A 78 -8.72 11.90 -10.21
N ASN A 79 -7.75 11.60 -9.36
CA ASN A 79 -6.93 12.59 -8.67
C ASN A 79 -5.58 12.70 -9.37
N GLY A 80 -4.89 13.81 -9.18
CA GLY A 80 -3.55 14.07 -9.68
C GLY A 80 -3.48 14.69 -11.07
N TYR A 81 -4.58 14.73 -11.82
CA TYR A 81 -4.64 15.44 -13.11
C TYR A 81 -4.39 16.95 -12.95
N GLU A 82 -4.74 17.52 -11.79
CA GLU A 82 -4.52 18.91 -11.42
C GLU A 82 -3.03 19.31 -11.35
N TYR A 83 -2.13 18.32 -11.20
CA TYR A 83 -0.68 18.54 -11.20
C TYR A 83 -0.06 18.42 -12.59
N ILE A 84 -0.82 17.96 -13.59
CA ILE A 84 -0.34 17.77 -14.96
C ILE A 84 -0.30 19.10 -15.69
N LYS A 85 0.92 19.59 -15.96
CA LYS A 85 1.13 20.86 -16.67
C LYS A 85 1.78 20.63 -18.03
N PRO A 86 1.42 21.42 -19.06
CA PRO A 86 2.14 21.45 -20.33
C PRO A 86 3.59 21.88 -20.12
N ARG A 87 4.49 21.34 -20.95
CA ARG A 87 5.88 21.79 -21.08
C ARG A 87 6.03 22.84 -22.18
#